data_AF-A0A7J3BPG5-F1
#
_entry.id   AF-A0A7J3BPG5-F1
#
_cell.length_a   1.000
_cell.length_b   1.000
_cell.length_c   1.000
_cell.angle_alpha   90.00
_cell.angle_beta   90.00
_cell.angle_gamma   90.00
#
_symmetry.space_group_name_H-M   'P 1'
#
loop_
_entity.id
_entity.type
_entity.pdbx_description
1 polymer ?
#
loop_
_entity_poly.entity_id
_entity_poly.type
_entity_poly.pdbx_seq_one_letter_code
_entity_poly.pdbx_strand_id
1 'polypeptide(L)'
;MMKGQVAAEFLITLGVILLFTLPVVFLLFSISQLGYEDSTLAQADAASRALAETVNFVYSEGPGAMRTVLISTPPSTQSITIGKEITVTIMTSKGPYSASTPIFANATKTTIKRSGLFQLEVKNKDGTVNVKEVS
;
A
#
# COMPACT_ATOMS: atom_id res chain seq x y z
N MET A 1 60.06 5.45 1.63
CA MET A 1 59.70 4.03 1.88
C MET A 1 58.61 3.88 2.95
N MET A 2 58.82 4.33 4.19
CA MET A 2 57.85 4.08 5.29
C MET A 2 56.42 4.57 5.02
N LYS A 3 56.23 5.71 4.34
CA LYS A 3 54.89 6.22 4.00
C LYS A 3 54.08 5.29 3.08
N GLY A 4 54.75 4.57 2.18
CA GLY A 4 54.08 3.63 1.26
C GLY A 4 53.65 2.34 1.95
N GLN A 5 54.46 1.87 2.91
CA GLN A 5 54.11 0.70 3.74
C GLN A 5 52.92 1.01 4.65
N VAL A 6 52.92 2.17 5.32
CA VAL A 6 51.80 2.59 6.18
C VAL A 6 50.50 2.75 5.38
N ALA A 7 50.58 3.32 4.18
CA ALA A 7 49.42 3.43 3.30
C ALA A 7 48.89 2.05 2.85
N ALA A 8 49.78 1.09 2.58
CA ALA A 8 49.42 -0.27 2.22
C ALA A 8 48.74 -1.03 3.38
N GLU A 9 49.30 -0.93 4.59
CA GLU A 9 48.72 -1.54 5.80
C GLU A 9 47.33 -0.97 6.11
N PHE A 10 47.15 0.35 5.93
CA PHE A 10 45.84 1.00 6.08
C PHE A 10 44.83 0.50 5.04
N LEU A 11 45.22 0.40 3.77
CA LEU A 11 44.36 -0.13 2.69
C LEU A 11 43.94 -1.58 2.94
N ILE A 12 44.88 -2.42 3.39
CA ILE A 12 44.59 -3.82 3.75
C ILE A 12 43.61 -3.87 4.91
N THR A 13 43.84 -3.07 5.96
CA THR A 13 42.95 -3.01 7.13
C THR A 13 41.54 -2.57 6.74
N LEU A 14 41.43 -1.51 5.93
CA LEU A 14 40.15 -1.02 5.42
C LEU A 14 39.45 -2.08 4.54
N GLY A 15 40.20 -2.77 3.68
CA GLY A 15 39.69 -3.84 2.84
C GLY A 15 39.12 -5.01 3.64
N VAL A 16 39.80 -5.41 4.71
CA VAL A 16 39.31 -6.45 5.63
C VAL A 16 38.03 -5.99 6.34
N ILE A 17 37.97 -4.75 6.82
CA ILE A 17 36.75 -4.20 7.44
C ILE A 17 35.59 -4.19 6.43
N LEU A 18 35.83 -3.75 5.20
CA LEU A 18 34.80 -3.73 4.15
C LEU A 18 34.33 -5.15 3.77
N LEU A 19 35.26 -6.11 3.71
CA LEU A 19 34.94 -7.51 3.42
C LEU A 19 33.95 -8.11 4.44
N PHE A 20 34.08 -7.75 5.71
CA PHE A 20 33.17 -8.23 6.76
C PHE A 20 31.90 -7.39 6.90
N THR A 21 31.97 -6.08 6.65
CA THR A 21 30.81 -5.18 6.81
C THR A 21 29.84 -5.23 5.63
N LEU A 22 30.33 -5.37 4.39
CA LEU A 22 29.47 -5.39 3.20
C LEU A 22 28.41 -6.50 3.26
N PRO A 23 28.73 -7.78 3.54
CA PRO A 23 27.72 -8.84 3.60
C PRO A 23 26.63 -8.57 4.63
N VAL A 24 27.00 -8.02 5.80
CA VAL A 24 26.05 -7.67 6.87
C VAL A 24 25.12 -6.55 6.41
N VAL A 25 25.67 -5.52 5.77
CA VAL A 25 24.88 -4.41 5.22
C VAL A 25 23.92 -4.90 4.13
N PHE A 26 24.40 -5.72 3.19
CA PHE A 26 23.56 -6.31 2.14
C PHE A 26 22.43 -7.17 2.72
N LEU A 27 22.73 -7.99 3.73
CA LEU A 27 21.73 -8.80 4.42
C LEU A 27 20.66 -7.93 5.11
N LEU A 28 21.07 -6.87 5.80
CA LEU A 28 20.15 -5.93 6.45
C LEU A 28 19.20 -5.26 5.45
N PHE A 29 19.71 -4.84 4.28
CA PHE A 29 18.87 -4.29 3.21
C PHE A 29 17.89 -5.31 2.65
N SER A 30 18.33 -6.56 2.43
CA SER A 30 17.49 -7.63 1.89
C SER A 30 16.34 -8.01 2.84
N ILE A 31 16.63 -8.15 4.14
CA ILE A 31 15.61 -8.50 5.15
C ILE A 31 14.59 -7.38 5.30
N SER A 32 15.05 -6.12 5.30
CA SER A 32 14.15 -4.97 5.43
C SER A 32 13.12 -4.95 4.30
N GLN A 33 13.54 -5.16 3.05
CA GLN A 33 12.65 -5.11 1.89
C GLN A 33 11.56 -6.20 1.91
N LEU A 34 11.88 -7.42 2.37
CA LEU A 34 10.93 -8.53 2.42
C LEU A 34 9.74 -8.23 3.35
N GLY A 35 10.01 -7.73 4.56
CA GLY A 35 8.95 -7.44 5.53
C GLY A 35 8.06 -6.25 5.14
N TYR A 36 8.63 -5.22 4.51
CA TYR A 36 7.85 -4.07 4.06
C TYR A 36 6.89 -4.41 2.92
N GLU A 37 7.28 -5.29 1.99
CA GLU A 37 6.44 -5.65 0.85
C GLU A 37 5.21 -6.44 1.30
N ASP A 38 5.38 -7.45 2.16
CA ASP A 38 4.25 -8.24 2.68
C ASP A 38 3.26 -7.39 3.49
N SER A 39 3.77 -6.47 4.32
CA SER A 39 2.91 -5.53 5.05
C SER A 39 2.15 -4.58 4.13
N THR A 40 2.77 -4.14 3.03
CA THR A 40 2.15 -3.24 2.04
C THR A 40 1.02 -3.96 1.30
N LEU A 41 1.24 -5.23 0.92
CA LEU A 41 0.23 -6.08 0.30
C LEU A 41 -0.97 -6.30 1.24
N ALA A 42 -0.70 -6.68 2.49
CA ALA A 42 -1.74 -6.92 3.49
C ALA A 42 -2.56 -5.65 3.78
N GLN A 43 -1.93 -4.48 3.81
CA GLN A 43 -2.64 -3.21 4.00
C GLN A 43 -3.53 -2.86 2.78
N ALA A 44 -3.09 -3.15 1.55
CA ALA A 44 -3.94 -2.98 0.37
C ALA A 44 -5.16 -3.92 0.39
N ASP A 45 -4.96 -5.18 0.78
CA ASP A 45 -6.05 -6.15 0.98
C ASP A 45 -7.04 -5.67 2.04
N ALA A 46 -6.55 -5.26 3.21
CA ALA A 46 -7.37 -4.75 4.29
C ALA A 46 -8.17 -3.51 3.87
N ALA A 47 -7.56 -2.58 3.14
CA ALA A 47 -8.24 -1.40 2.61
C ALA A 47 -9.35 -1.76 1.61
N SER A 48 -9.08 -2.70 0.68
CA SER A 48 -10.08 -3.15 -0.29
C SER A 48 -11.28 -3.80 0.41
N ARG A 49 -11.04 -4.63 1.43
CA ARG A 49 -12.07 -5.31 2.22
C ARG A 49 -12.88 -4.34 3.06
N ALA A 50 -12.22 -3.45 3.81
CA ALA A 50 -12.90 -2.48 4.66
C ALA A 50 -13.83 -1.55 3.85
N LEU A 51 -13.38 -1.12 2.67
CA LEU A 51 -14.21 -0.31 1.78
C LEU A 51 -15.36 -1.15 1.17
N ALA A 52 -15.11 -2.40 0.76
CA ALA A 52 -16.13 -3.30 0.25
C ALA A 52 -17.23 -3.58 1.29
N GLU A 53 -16.84 -3.87 2.54
CA GLU A 53 -17.75 -4.05 3.68
C GLU A 53 -18.58 -2.80 3.93
N THR A 54 -17.95 -1.61 3.90
CA THR A 54 -18.65 -0.34 4.08
C THR A 54 -19.67 -0.08 2.98
N VAL A 55 -19.29 -0.34 1.72
CA VAL A 55 -20.17 -0.18 0.55
C VAL A 55 -21.36 -1.14 0.62
N ASN A 56 -21.10 -2.41 0.94
CA ASN A 56 -22.13 -3.42 1.12
C ASN A 56 -23.07 -3.07 2.29
N PHE A 57 -22.53 -2.59 3.40
CA PHE A 57 -23.29 -2.14 4.56
C PHE A 57 -24.21 -0.97 4.21
N VAL A 58 -23.68 0.10 3.61
CA VAL A 58 -24.47 1.26 3.20
C VAL A 58 -25.54 0.89 2.15
N TYR A 59 -25.26 -0.10 1.31
CA TYR A 59 -26.24 -0.64 0.39
C TYR A 59 -27.37 -1.38 1.11
N SER A 60 -27.03 -2.25 2.08
CA SER A 60 -28.02 -3.04 2.83
C SER A 60 -28.92 -2.19 3.73
N GLU A 61 -28.43 -1.05 4.22
CA GLU A 61 -29.24 -0.08 4.99
C GLU A 61 -30.29 0.64 4.13
N GLY A 62 -30.14 0.61 2.80
CA GLY A 62 -31.12 1.13 1.86
C GLY A 62 -30.93 2.61 1.45
N PRO A 63 -31.85 3.15 0.64
CA PRO A 63 -31.73 4.49 0.08
C PRO A 63 -31.63 5.59 1.14
N GLY A 64 -30.72 6.54 0.95
CA GLY A 64 -30.49 7.63 1.89
C GLY A 64 -29.45 7.32 2.98
N ALA A 65 -29.09 6.05 3.18
CA ALA A 65 -28.02 5.66 4.09
C ALA A 65 -26.68 6.26 3.68
N MET A 66 -25.90 6.69 4.67
CA MET A 66 -24.61 7.34 4.47
C MET A 66 -23.66 7.00 5.60
N ARG A 67 -22.38 6.79 5.25
CA ARG A 67 -21.33 6.55 6.22
C ARG A 67 -20.02 7.16 5.75
N THR A 68 -19.31 7.83 6.67
CA THR A 68 -17.93 8.23 6.44
C THR A 68 -17.01 7.14 6.96
N VAL A 69 -16.06 6.71 6.14
CA VAL A 69 -15.06 5.70 6.48
C VAL A 69 -13.66 6.27 6.34
N LEU A 70 -12.82 6.01 7.34
CA LEU A 70 -11.40 6.31 7.29
C LEU A 70 -10.69 5.11 6.67
N ILE A 71 -10.06 5.32 5.51
CA ILE A 71 -9.32 4.29 4.79
C ILE A 71 -7.84 4.61 4.86
N SER A 72 -7.05 3.61 5.23
CA SER A 72 -5.59 3.66 5.21
C SER A 72 -5.09 2.81 4.07
N THR A 73 -4.56 3.43 3.02
CA THR A 73 -3.89 2.73 1.93
C THR A 73 -2.38 2.89 2.00
N PRO A 74 -1.61 1.93 1.45
CA PRO A 74 -0.17 2.06 1.39
C PRO A 74 0.27 3.32 0.63
N PRO A 75 1.45 3.89 0.95
CA PRO A 75 1.99 5.04 0.20
C PRO A 75 2.18 4.76 -1.29
N SER A 76 2.40 3.49 -1.66
CA SER A 76 2.60 3.04 -3.05
C SER A 76 1.29 2.82 -3.83
N THR A 77 0.13 3.19 -3.27
CA THR A 77 -1.16 3.12 -3.98
C THR A 77 -1.19 4.08 -5.17
N GLN A 78 -1.51 3.51 -6.33
CA GLN A 78 -1.70 4.25 -7.58
C GLN A 78 -3.16 4.65 -7.78
N SER A 79 -4.08 3.74 -7.44
CA SER A 79 -5.51 3.98 -7.59
C SER A 79 -6.36 3.05 -6.72
N ILE A 80 -7.57 3.52 -6.42
CA ILE A 80 -8.64 2.73 -5.85
C ILE A 80 -9.81 2.82 -6.82
N THR A 81 -10.24 1.69 -7.36
CA THR A 81 -11.36 1.61 -8.30
C THR A 81 -12.53 0.94 -7.61
N ILE A 82 -13.65 1.65 -7.56
CA ILE A 82 -14.95 1.14 -7.12
C ILE A 82 -15.74 0.76 -8.36
N GLY A 83 -16.25 -0.46 -8.42
CA GLY A 83 -17.07 -0.99 -9.53
C GLY A 83 -17.95 -2.15 -9.07
N LYS A 84 -17.87 -3.30 -9.74
CA LYS A 84 -18.42 -4.58 -9.21
C LYS A 84 -17.57 -5.17 -8.09
N GLU A 85 -16.35 -4.71 -8.00
CA GLU A 85 -15.37 -5.03 -6.99
C GLU A 85 -14.65 -3.74 -6.60
N ILE A 86 -14.10 -3.73 -5.39
CA ILE A 86 -13.19 -2.69 -4.93
C ILE A 86 -11.77 -3.18 -5.22
N THR A 87 -11.07 -2.48 -6.10
CA THR A 87 -9.70 -2.79 -6.48
C THR A 87 -8.75 -1.70 -5.99
N VAL A 88 -7.80 -2.05 -5.13
CA VAL A 88 -6.71 -1.19 -4.70
C VAL A 88 -5.45 -1.61 -5.46
N THR A 89 -4.96 -0.76 -6.36
CA THR A 89 -3.75 -1.02 -7.15
C THR A 89 -2.57 -0.30 -6.52
N ILE A 90 -1.51 -1.04 -6.21
CA ILE A 90 -0.25 -0.54 -5.65
C ILE A 90 0.92 -0.89 -6.55
N MET A 91 2.01 -0.13 -6.47
CA MET A 91 3.28 -0.49 -7.10
C MET A 91 4.18 -1.22 -6.09
N THR A 92 4.66 -2.42 -6.45
CA THR A 92 5.62 -3.21 -5.66
C THR A 92 6.95 -3.32 -6.38
N SER A 93 7.97 -3.87 -5.72
CA SER A 93 9.29 -4.12 -6.31
C SER A 93 9.22 -5.10 -7.49
N LYS A 94 8.23 -6.02 -7.48
CA LYS A 94 7.98 -7.04 -8.51
C LYS A 94 7.01 -6.58 -9.61
N GLY A 95 6.42 -5.39 -9.48
CA GLY A 95 5.45 -4.85 -10.43
C GLY A 95 4.13 -4.40 -9.77
N PRO A 96 3.09 -4.10 -10.57
CA PRO A 96 1.80 -3.70 -10.02
C PRO A 96 1.10 -4.88 -9.35
N TYR A 97 0.58 -4.63 -8.14
CA TYR A 97 -0.28 -5.57 -7.43
C TYR A 97 -1.67 -4.96 -7.26
N SER A 98 -2.71 -5.77 -7.39
CA SER A 98 -4.10 -5.34 -7.25
C SER A 98 -4.80 -6.21 -6.23
N ALA A 99 -5.10 -5.64 -5.06
CA ALA A 99 -6.00 -6.23 -4.09
C ALA A 99 -7.43 -5.99 -4.55
N SER A 100 -8.21 -7.06 -4.79
CA SER A 100 -9.59 -6.95 -5.26
C SER A 100 -10.55 -7.68 -4.35
N THR A 101 -11.59 -6.96 -3.90
CA THR A 101 -12.66 -7.54 -3.07
C THR A 101 -14.01 -7.31 -3.76
N PRO A 102 -14.78 -8.37 -4.07
CA PRO A 102 -16.09 -8.24 -4.72
C PRO A 102 -17.12 -7.59 -3.79
N ILE A 103 -18.06 -6.85 -4.37
CA ILE A 103 -19.21 -6.28 -3.66
C ILE A 103 -20.51 -6.77 -4.30
N PHE A 104 -21.56 -6.91 -3.50
CA PHE A 104 -22.90 -7.20 -4.02
C PHE A 104 -23.72 -5.91 -4.25
N ALA A 105 -23.29 -4.79 -3.67
CA ALA A 105 -23.90 -3.50 -3.87
C ALA A 105 -23.78 -3.01 -5.32
N ASN A 106 -24.81 -2.34 -5.82
CA ASN A 106 -24.71 -1.58 -7.06
C ASN A 106 -23.98 -0.26 -6.80
N ALA A 107 -22.73 -0.12 -7.26
CA ALA A 107 -21.91 1.07 -7.01
C ALA A 107 -21.60 1.84 -8.30
N THR A 108 -21.53 3.18 -8.17
CA THR A 108 -21.08 4.06 -9.26
C THR A 108 -19.60 3.84 -9.51
N LYS A 109 -19.22 3.53 -10.76
CA LYS A 109 -17.81 3.36 -11.12
C LYS A 109 -17.03 4.63 -10.83
N THR A 110 -16.10 4.56 -9.88
CA THR A 110 -15.31 5.71 -9.43
C THR A 110 -13.86 5.29 -9.26
N THR A 111 -12.93 6.13 -9.67
CA THR A 111 -11.49 5.89 -9.47
C THR A 111 -10.91 7.05 -8.68
N ILE A 112 -10.27 6.73 -7.56
CA ILE A 112 -9.63 7.67 -6.64
C ILE A 112 -8.12 7.45 -6.75
N LYS A 113 -7.36 8.53 -6.99
CA LYS A 113 -5.90 8.51 -7.10
C LYS A 113 -5.27 9.18 -5.89
N ARG A 114 -5.48 8.58 -4.71
CA ARG A 114 -4.94 9.05 -3.43
C ARG A 114 -4.34 7.88 -2.66
N SER A 115 -3.27 8.16 -1.93
CA SER A 115 -2.58 7.21 -1.05
C SER A 115 -2.53 7.73 0.39
N GLY A 116 -2.28 6.82 1.33
CA GLY A 116 -2.19 7.14 2.75
C GLY A 116 -3.54 7.10 3.47
N LEU A 117 -3.67 7.89 4.54
CA LEU A 117 -4.86 7.95 5.38
C LEU A 117 -5.79 9.08 4.91
N PHE A 118 -7.02 8.75 4.56
CA PHE A 118 -8.03 9.74 4.15
C PHE A 118 -9.45 9.24 4.38
N GLN A 119 -10.41 10.17 4.32
CA GLN A 119 -11.82 9.89 4.55
C GLN A 119 -12.59 9.78 3.24
N LEU A 120 -13.47 8.78 3.17
CA LEU A 120 -14.43 8.59 2.10
C LEU A 120 -15.84 8.66 2.65
N GLU A 121 -16.70 9.44 2.00
CA GLU A 121 -18.14 9.39 2.18
C GLU A 121 -18.72 8.33 1.24
N VAL A 122 -19.45 7.38 1.81
CA VAL A 122 -20.17 6.33 1.10
C VAL A 122 -21.65 6.59 1.30
N LYS A 123 -22.39 6.84 0.21
CA LYS A 123 -23.81 7.20 0.26
C LYS A 123 -24.63 6.38 -0.72
N ASN A 124 -25.74 5.81 -0.25
CA ASN A 124 -26.72 5.17 -1.11
C ASN A 124 -27.71 6.22 -1.64
N LYS A 125 -27.65 6.48 -2.95
CA LYS A 125 -28.62 7.33 -3.66
C LYS A 125 -29.53 6.41 -4.48
N ASP A 126 -30.76 6.24 -4.02
CA ASP A 126 -31.83 5.54 -4.73
C ASP A 126 -31.44 4.12 -5.21
N GLY A 127 -30.71 3.38 -4.36
CA GLY A 127 -30.28 2.01 -4.67
C GLY A 127 -28.95 1.92 -5.43
N THR A 128 -28.24 3.03 -5.59
CA THR A 128 -26.85 3.04 -6.11
C THR A 128 -25.91 3.69 -5.10
N VAL A 129 -24.87 2.99 -4.70
CA VAL A 129 -23.84 3.50 -3.80
C VAL A 129 -22.89 4.41 -4.57
N ASN A 130 -22.70 5.62 -4.07
CA ASN A 130 -21.73 6.59 -4.55
C ASN A 130 -20.65 6.78 -3.48
N VAL A 131 -19.39 6.75 -3.89
CA VAL A 131 -18.24 6.96 -3.00
C VAL A 131 -17.56 8.25 -3.42
N LYS A 132 -17.35 9.15 -2.46
CA LYS A 132 -16.68 10.43 -2.67
C LYS A 132 -15.63 10.66 -1.61
N GLU A 133 -14.58 11.36 -2.00
CA GLU A 133 -13.57 11.83 -1.07
C GLU A 133 -14.10 13.03 -0.28
N VAL A 134 -13.85 13.03 1.03
CA VAL A 134 -14.12 14.17 1.90
C VAL A 134 -12.79 14.90 2.10
N SER A 135 -12.76 16.17 1.69
CA SER A 135 -11.60 17.07 1.84
C SER A 135 -11.30 17.38 3.30
#